data_AF-A0A444XF56-F1
#
_entry.id   AF-A0A444XF56-F1
#
_cell.length_a   1.000
_cell.length_b   1.000
_cell.length_c   1.000
_cell.angle_alpha   90.00
_cell.angle_beta   90.00
_cell.angle_gamma   90.00
#
_symmetry.space_group_name_H-M   'P 1'
#
loop_
_entity.id
_entity.type
_entity.pdbx_description
1 polymer ?
#
loop_
_entity_poly.entity_id
_entity_poly.type
_entity_poly.pdbx_seq_one_letter_code
_entity_poly.pdbx_strand_id
1 'polypeptide(L)'
;MLKQHRKLAFWADARSRAAFEYFEDVISFDTTYNTNRYNLVCGSFVGVNHHGQSTLLGCSLMKNEEIESFKWLFQCWLHCMGENAPKGFLTDQCASMKKALEYITWNSSLIQFIKQYDNYLGSREQAERESDAADFHTVIPCATKSSIEAQFQDAYTHAKFREVQAQLRGKANCITRLKNSSLGYSVYEVGEQVSSSIFNKFVVTYNSVAAEVKCQCLLFESRGILCRHALSVLSFEQVSQVSPRYILERWSKKVKRRHTHIKSSHDEPLMEPRSKRFDQLVFRSQNICEFASESEELTAILHRAYDNVMAEMESLKAKRKGTSSLSHEDGNPLTSFKARQGFEQEDIQKIG
;
A
#
# COMPACT_ATOMS: atom_id res chain seq x y z
N MET A 1 -7.10 -55.20 13.68
CA MET A 1 -7.19 -55.45 12.23
C MET A 1 -6.68 -54.24 11.46
N LEU A 2 -5.48 -54.33 10.89
CA LEU A 2 -4.92 -53.35 9.96
C LEU A 2 -5.51 -53.61 8.57
N LYS A 3 -6.33 -52.69 8.05
CA LYS A 3 -6.65 -52.64 6.61
C LYS A 3 -5.70 -51.64 5.94
N GLN A 4 -4.63 -52.16 5.37
CA GLN A 4 -3.80 -51.51 4.37
C GLN A 4 -4.69 -51.22 3.15
N HIS A 5 -4.88 -49.94 2.72
CA HIS A 5 -5.26 -49.51 1.33
C HIS A 5 -5.85 -48.07 1.20
N ARG A 6 -5.28 -47.02 1.81
CA ARG A 6 -5.44 -45.65 1.24
C ARG A 6 -4.12 -44.90 1.32
N LYS A 7 -3.40 -44.84 0.19
CA LYS A 7 -2.22 -43.97 0.01
C LYS A 7 -2.71 -42.55 -0.30
N LEU A 8 -3.41 -41.94 0.65
CA LEU A 8 -3.92 -40.57 0.57
C LEU A 8 -3.42 -39.85 1.82
N ALA A 9 -2.71 -38.74 1.63
CA ALA A 9 -2.20 -37.92 2.72
C ALA A 9 -2.40 -36.46 2.37
N PHE A 10 -2.81 -35.67 3.36
CA PHE A 10 -2.84 -34.22 3.32
C PHE A 10 -2.13 -33.70 4.55
N TRP A 11 -1.33 -32.65 4.40
CA TRP A 11 -0.72 -31.96 5.52
C TRP A 11 -0.62 -30.46 5.27
N ALA A 12 -0.83 -29.70 6.33
CA ALA A 12 -0.59 -28.26 6.40
C ALA A 12 0.04 -27.97 7.76
N ASP A 13 1.11 -27.18 7.77
CA ASP A 13 1.76 -26.80 9.03
C ASP A 13 1.01 -25.63 9.71
N ALA A 14 1.41 -25.31 10.94
CA ALA A 14 0.77 -24.23 11.70
C ALA A 14 0.90 -22.85 11.02
N ARG A 15 1.98 -22.62 10.25
CA ARG A 15 2.17 -21.37 9.50
C ARG A 15 1.25 -21.32 8.30
N SER A 16 1.07 -22.43 7.58
CA SER A 16 0.12 -22.53 6.48
C SER A 16 -1.31 -22.26 6.93
N ARG A 17 -1.71 -22.80 8.09
CA ARG A 17 -3.05 -22.55 8.68
C ARG A 17 -3.21 -21.08 9.09
N ALA A 18 -2.22 -20.51 9.79
CA ALA A 18 -2.26 -19.09 10.15
C ALA A 18 -2.22 -18.17 8.92
N ALA A 19 -1.46 -18.52 7.88
CA ALA A 19 -1.42 -17.77 6.64
C ALA A 19 -2.76 -17.79 5.91
N PHE A 20 -3.48 -18.92 5.95
CA PHE A 20 -4.82 -19.01 5.37
C PHE A 20 -5.78 -18.00 6.01
N GLU A 21 -5.77 -17.81 7.34
CA GLU A 21 -6.62 -16.81 8.03
C GLU A 21 -6.45 -15.37 7.49
N TYR A 22 -5.29 -15.03 6.90
CA TYR A 22 -5.05 -13.73 6.29
C TYR A 22 -5.23 -13.72 4.77
N PHE A 23 -5.12 -14.86 4.10
CA PHE A 23 -5.01 -15.00 2.65
C PHE A 23 -6.01 -16.04 2.08
N GLU A 24 -7.21 -16.11 2.66
CA GLU A 24 -8.26 -17.08 2.33
C GLU A 24 -9.04 -16.78 1.03
N ASP A 25 -8.76 -15.66 0.36
CA ASP A 25 -9.58 -15.20 -0.76
C ASP A 25 -9.50 -16.14 -1.98
N VAL A 26 -8.29 -16.41 -2.49
CA VAL A 26 -8.09 -17.21 -3.70
C VAL A 26 -6.96 -18.21 -3.50
N ILE A 27 -7.29 -19.49 -3.66
CA ILE A 27 -6.33 -20.59 -3.51
C ILE A 27 -6.10 -21.25 -4.86
N SER A 28 -4.85 -21.26 -5.32
CA SER A 28 -4.44 -22.09 -6.43
C SER A 28 -4.17 -23.51 -5.93
N PHE A 29 -4.71 -24.50 -6.63
CA PHE A 29 -4.42 -25.90 -6.41
C PHE A 29 -4.00 -26.55 -7.72
N ASP A 30 -2.80 -27.15 -7.72
CA ASP A 30 -2.24 -27.81 -8.90
C ASP A 30 -1.66 -29.17 -8.51
N THR A 31 -1.78 -30.14 -9.41
CA THR A 31 -1.16 -31.47 -9.29
C THR A 31 0.06 -31.58 -10.19
N THR A 32 1.11 -32.21 -9.68
CA THR A 32 2.31 -32.45 -10.47
C THR A 32 2.01 -33.46 -11.58
N TYR A 33 2.31 -33.11 -12.84
CA TYR A 33 2.15 -33.98 -14.01
C TYR A 33 2.82 -35.36 -13.85
N ASN A 34 3.93 -35.44 -13.11
CA ASN A 34 4.64 -36.68 -12.84
C ASN A 34 4.22 -37.30 -11.50
N THR A 35 4.07 -38.62 -11.50
CA THR A 35 3.98 -39.37 -10.26
C THR A 35 5.38 -39.58 -9.67
N ASN A 36 5.48 -39.54 -8.34
CA ASN A 36 6.75 -39.82 -7.67
C ASN A 36 7.14 -41.31 -7.79
N ARG A 37 8.31 -41.71 -7.26
CA ARG A 37 8.79 -43.12 -7.27
C ARG A 37 7.83 -44.16 -6.66
N TYR A 38 6.76 -43.72 -6.01
CA TYR A 38 5.72 -44.53 -5.40
C TYR A 38 4.40 -44.53 -6.19
N ASN A 39 4.40 -43.97 -7.41
CA ASN A 39 3.24 -43.72 -8.27
C ASN A 39 2.15 -42.90 -7.57
N LEU A 40 2.54 -41.89 -6.79
CA LEU A 40 1.61 -40.94 -6.16
C LEU A 40 1.67 -39.58 -6.84
N VAL A 41 0.51 -38.97 -6.99
CA VAL A 41 0.30 -37.61 -7.49
C VAL A 41 0.48 -36.64 -6.32
N CYS A 42 1.30 -35.61 -6.49
CA CYS A 42 1.50 -34.58 -5.49
C CYS A 42 0.62 -33.37 -5.82
N GLY A 43 -0.19 -32.91 -4.87
CA GLY A 43 -0.97 -31.68 -4.99
C GLY A 43 -0.43 -30.61 -4.06
N SER A 44 -0.51 -29.34 -4.46
CA SER A 44 -0.12 -28.21 -3.61
C SER A 44 -1.20 -27.13 -3.60
N PHE A 45 -1.51 -26.62 -2.39
CA PHE A 45 -2.40 -25.49 -2.19
C PHE A 45 -1.56 -24.24 -1.97
N VAL A 46 -1.75 -23.23 -2.80
CA VAL A 46 -0.94 -22.01 -2.82
C VAL A 46 -1.85 -20.79 -2.83
N GLY A 47 -1.68 -19.92 -1.83
CA GLY A 47 -2.30 -18.60 -1.79
C GLY A 47 -1.32 -17.50 -2.22
N VAL A 48 -1.78 -16.25 -2.19
CA VAL A 48 -0.96 -15.06 -2.48
C VAL A 48 -0.98 -14.13 -1.27
N ASN A 49 0.19 -13.74 -0.78
CA ASN A 49 0.28 -12.80 0.34
C ASN A 49 0.11 -11.33 -0.11
N HIS A 50 0.09 -10.41 0.85
CA HIS A 50 -0.04 -8.96 0.61
C HIS A 50 1.11 -8.32 -0.20
N HIS A 51 2.19 -9.06 -0.46
CA HIS A 51 3.30 -8.65 -1.33
C HIS A 51 3.19 -9.26 -2.74
N GLY A 52 2.12 -9.99 -3.05
CA GLY A 52 1.97 -10.69 -4.32
C GLY A 52 2.79 -11.96 -4.44
N GLN A 53 3.32 -12.49 -3.33
CA GLN A 53 4.17 -13.68 -3.32
C GLN A 53 3.35 -14.95 -3.03
N SER A 54 3.68 -16.04 -3.73
CA SER A 54 3.13 -17.36 -3.48
C SER A 54 3.41 -17.84 -2.06
N THR A 55 2.37 -18.29 -1.37
CA THR A 55 2.44 -18.80 0.00
C THR A 55 1.86 -20.20 0.04
N LEU A 56 2.65 -21.18 0.51
CA LEU A 56 2.20 -22.57 0.61
C LEU A 56 1.22 -22.74 1.78
N LEU A 57 0.03 -23.23 1.47
CA LEU A 57 -1.07 -23.44 2.42
C LEU A 57 -1.31 -24.92 2.74
N GLY A 58 -0.68 -25.83 1.99
CA GLY A 58 -0.74 -27.26 2.28
C GLY A 58 -0.33 -28.08 1.07
N CYS A 59 -0.06 -29.36 1.32
CA CYS A 59 0.31 -30.32 0.29
C CYS A 59 -0.48 -31.61 0.46
N SER A 60 -0.57 -32.36 -0.63
CA SER A 60 -1.21 -33.66 -0.65
C SER A 60 -0.45 -34.68 -1.46
N LEU A 61 -0.67 -35.95 -1.12
CA LEU A 61 -0.29 -37.10 -1.90
C LEU A 61 -1.53 -37.94 -2.16
N MET A 62 -1.79 -38.22 -3.43
CA MET A 62 -2.95 -38.97 -3.89
C MET A 62 -2.53 -40.16 -4.74
N LYS A 63 -3.35 -41.21 -4.73
CA LYS A 63 -3.11 -42.40 -5.54
C LYS A 63 -3.37 -42.16 -7.04
N ASN A 64 -4.33 -41.29 -7.36
CA ASN A 64 -4.81 -41.02 -8.71
C ASN A 64 -5.55 -39.67 -8.74
N GLU A 65 -5.83 -39.18 -9.95
CA GLU A 65 -6.60 -37.96 -10.22
C GLU A 65 -8.09 -38.27 -10.46
N GLU A 66 -8.66 -39.13 -9.63
CA GLU A 66 -10.09 -39.47 -9.66
C GLU A 66 -10.90 -38.52 -8.79
N ILE A 67 -12.19 -38.34 -9.13
CA ILE A 67 -13.13 -37.47 -8.42
C ILE A 67 -13.15 -37.75 -6.91
N GLU A 68 -13.20 -39.03 -6.51
CA GLU A 68 -13.28 -39.41 -5.10
C GLU A 68 -12.00 -39.09 -4.31
N SER A 69 -10.83 -39.14 -4.96
CA SER A 69 -9.56 -38.74 -4.35
C SER A 69 -9.53 -37.23 -4.10
N PHE A 70 -9.98 -36.42 -5.07
CA PHE A 70 -10.08 -34.97 -4.91
C PHE A 70 -11.15 -34.56 -3.89
N LYS A 71 -12.33 -35.21 -3.88
CA LYS A 71 -13.36 -34.94 -2.86
C LYS A 71 -12.83 -35.14 -1.46
N TRP A 72 -12.18 -36.29 -1.21
CA TRP A 72 -11.56 -36.56 0.07
C TRP A 72 -10.51 -35.50 0.42
N LEU A 73 -9.67 -35.13 -0.54
CA LEU A 73 -8.63 -34.13 -0.33
C LEU A 73 -9.21 -32.76 0.07
N PHE A 74 -10.14 -32.23 -0.71
CA PHE A 74 -10.71 -30.91 -0.46
C PHE A 74 -11.53 -30.89 0.84
N GLN A 75 -12.18 -32.00 1.22
CA GLN A 75 -12.83 -32.14 2.54
C GLN A 75 -11.81 -32.10 3.68
N CYS A 76 -10.72 -32.85 3.57
CA CYS A 76 -9.65 -32.81 4.56
C CYS A 76 -9.02 -31.43 4.67
N TRP A 77 -8.79 -30.76 3.54
CA TRP A 77 -8.28 -29.39 3.51
C TRP A 77 -9.24 -28.44 4.24
N LEU A 78 -10.54 -28.47 3.93
CA LEU A 78 -11.55 -27.58 4.54
C LEU A 78 -11.62 -27.78 6.06
N HIS A 79 -11.63 -29.04 6.50
CA HIS A 79 -11.61 -29.38 7.91
C HIS A 79 -10.34 -28.86 8.62
N CYS A 80 -9.17 -29.03 8.00
CA CYS A 80 -7.90 -28.53 8.54
C CYS A 80 -7.83 -26.99 8.61
N MET A 81 -8.56 -26.31 7.73
CA MET A 81 -8.66 -24.85 7.67
C MET A 81 -9.82 -24.27 8.49
N GLY A 82 -10.45 -25.07 9.36
CA GLY A 82 -11.45 -24.58 10.30
C GLY A 82 -12.84 -24.40 9.71
N GLU A 83 -13.20 -25.22 8.71
CA GLU A 83 -14.49 -25.17 8.00
C GLU A 83 -14.73 -23.86 7.23
N ASN A 84 -13.68 -23.06 7.01
CA ASN A 84 -13.78 -21.83 6.24
C ASN A 84 -13.39 -22.10 4.78
N ALA A 85 -14.37 -21.96 3.88
CA ALA A 85 -14.17 -22.16 2.45
C ALA A 85 -13.60 -20.89 1.80
N PRO A 86 -12.60 -21.01 0.92
CA PRO A 86 -12.04 -19.87 0.22
C PRO A 86 -13.05 -19.31 -0.77
N LYS A 87 -12.91 -18.02 -1.11
CA LYS A 87 -13.84 -17.36 -2.06
C LYS A 87 -13.68 -17.89 -3.48
N GLY A 88 -12.52 -18.47 -3.82
CA GLY A 88 -12.33 -19.19 -5.07
C GLY A 88 -11.14 -20.15 -5.08
N PHE A 89 -11.25 -21.19 -5.91
CA PHE A 89 -10.15 -22.08 -6.28
C PHE A 89 -9.72 -21.84 -7.72
N LEU A 90 -8.41 -21.80 -7.96
CA LEU A 90 -7.80 -21.84 -9.29
C LEU A 90 -7.16 -23.21 -9.48
N THR A 91 -7.78 -24.06 -10.29
CA THR A 91 -7.26 -25.39 -10.62
C THR A 91 -6.92 -25.49 -12.10
N ASP A 92 -6.20 -26.55 -12.46
CA ASP A 92 -6.20 -27.01 -13.84
C ASP A 92 -7.64 -27.38 -14.29
N GLN A 93 -7.89 -27.41 -15.60
CA GLN A 93 -9.24 -27.70 -16.13
C GLN A 93 -9.57 -29.21 -16.10
N CYS A 94 -9.14 -29.94 -15.08
CA CYS A 94 -9.42 -31.37 -14.98
C CYS A 94 -10.88 -31.60 -14.54
N ALA A 95 -11.58 -32.47 -15.28
CA ALA A 95 -12.99 -32.77 -15.04
C ALA A 95 -13.23 -33.37 -13.65
N SER A 96 -12.24 -34.09 -13.11
CA SER A 96 -12.30 -34.70 -11.78
C SER A 96 -12.28 -33.66 -10.66
N MET A 97 -11.39 -32.67 -10.74
CA MET A 97 -11.27 -31.57 -9.78
C MET A 97 -12.51 -30.70 -9.79
N LYS A 98 -13.01 -30.35 -10.98
CA LYS A 98 -14.26 -29.57 -11.12
C LYS A 98 -15.42 -30.22 -10.37
N LYS A 99 -15.68 -31.51 -10.62
CA LYS A 99 -16.77 -32.25 -9.95
C LYS A 99 -16.56 -32.40 -8.45
N ALA A 100 -15.30 -32.48 -7.99
CA ALA A 100 -15.00 -32.55 -6.57
C ALA A 100 -15.21 -31.19 -5.87
N LEU A 101 -14.86 -30.08 -6.52
CA LEU A 101 -15.07 -28.72 -6.02
C LEU A 101 -16.54 -28.33 -6.01
N GLU A 102 -17.36 -28.79 -6.98
CA GLU A 102 -18.82 -28.59 -6.96
C GLU A 102 -19.49 -29.17 -5.70
N TYR A 103 -18.86 -30.13 -5.03
CA TYR A 103 -19.37 -30.73 -3.79
C TYR A 103 -19.05 -29.90 -2.53
N ILE A 104 -18.07 -29.00 -2.60
CA ILE A 104 -17.45 -28.34 -1.43
C ILE A 104 -17.55 -26.82 -1.53
N THR A 105 -17.62 -26.28 -2.75
CA THR A 105 -17.79 -24.86 -3.02
C THR A 105 -19.24 -24.56 -3.41
N TRP A 106 -19.79 -23.46 -2.90
CA TRP A 106 -21.12 -22.99 -3.29
C TRP A 106 -21.06 -22.38 -4.69
N ASN A 107 -21.28 -23.19 -5.74
CA ASN A 107 -21.68 -22.79 -7.10
C ASN A 107 -21.30 -21.35 -7.55
N SER A 108 -20.04 -20.96 -7.46
CA SER A 108 -19.55 -19.79 -8.20
C SER A 108 -18.85 -20.35 -9.43
N SER A 109 -19.60 -20.38 -10.54
CA SER A 109 -18.99 -20.66 -11.85
C SER A 109 -17.73 -19.78 -12.04
N LEU A 110 -16.75 -20.21 -12.84
CA LEU A 110 -15.57 -19.40 -13.16
C LEU A 110 -15.95 -17.96 -13.58
N ILE A 111 -17.09 -17.79 -14.26
CA ILE A 111 -17.65 -16.49 -14.63
C ILE A 111 -18.03 -15.67 -13.40
N GLN A 112 -18.62 -16.29 -12.39
CA GLN A 112 -19.00 -15.63 -11.14
C GLN A 112 -17.78 -15.31 -10.28
N PHE A 113 -16.76 -16.18 -10.28
CA PHE A 113 -15.46 -15.87 -9.68
C PHE A 113 -14.80 -14.68 -10.37
N ILE A 114 -14.73 -14.67 -11.70
CA ILE A 114 -14.17 -13.54 -12.48
C ILE A 114 -14.93 -12.27 -12.15
N LYS A 115 -16.27 -12.29 -12.12
CA LYS A 115 -17.08 -11.13 -11.73
C LYS A 115 -16.80 -10.65 -10.31
N GLN A 116 -16.65 -11.57 -9.35
CA GLN A 116 -16.36 -11.22 -7.96
C GLN A 116 -14.94 -10.65 -7.80
N TYR A 117 -13.97 -11.22 -8.51
CA TYR A 117 -12.59 -10.76 -8.54
C TYR A 117 -12.47 -9.38 -9.19
N ASP A 118 -13.13 -9.17 -10.33
CA ASP A 118 -13.24 -7.88 -11.02
C ASP A 118 -13.90 -6.84 -10.09
N ASN A 119 -15.05 -7.14 -9.47
CA ASN A 119 -15.67 -6.24 -8.50
C ASN A 119 -14.76 -5.88 -7.30
N TYR A 120 -13.99 -6.85 -6.80
CA TYR A 120 -13.03 -6.63 -5.72
C TYR A 120 -11.87 -5.73 -6.16
N LEU A 121 -11.30 -5.98 -7.34
CA LEU A 121 -10.27 -5.11 -7.92
C LEU A 121 -10.79 -3.68 -8.09
N GLY A 122 -11.98 -3.49 -8.65
CA GLY A 122 -12.58 -2.17 -8.79
C GLY A 122 -12.82 -1.46 -7.46
N SER A 123 -13.26 -2.21 -6.44
CA SER A 123 -13.43 -1.65 -5.08
C SER A 123 -12.10 -1.20 -4.48
N ARG A 124 -11.02 -1.96 -4.71
CA ARG A 124 -9.67 -1.61 -4.25
C ARG A 124 -9.11 -0.39 -4.96
N GLU A 125 -9.22 -0.35 -6.28
CA GLU A 125 -8.77 0.78 -7.08
C GLU A 125 -9.53 2.07 -6.70
N GLN A 126 -10.84 1.98 -6.48
CA GLN A 126 -11.63 3.11 -5.99
C GLN A 126 -11.13 3.60 -4.62
N ALA A 127 -10.88 2.70 -3.67
CA ALA A 127 -10.36 3.07 -2.36
C ALA A 127 -8.95 3.71 -2.44
N GLU A 128 -8.09 3.22 -3.34
CA GLU A 128 -6.78 3.83 -3.61
C GLU A 128 -6.93 5.23 -4.21
N ARG A 129 -7.85 5.44 -5.17
CA ARG A 129 -8.16 6.77 -5.74
C ARG A 129 -8.67 7.75 -4.69
N GLU A 130 -9.57 7.32 -3.81
CA GLU A 130 -10.09 8.13 -2.72
C GLU A 130 -8.99 8.50 -1.71
N SER A 131 -8.12 7.54 -1.38
CA SER A 131 -6.97 7.79 -0.51
C SER A 131 -5.98 8.78 -1.13
N ASP A 132 -5.65 8.61 -2.41
CA ASP A 132 -4.75 9.52 -3.12
C ASP A 132 -5.40 10.92 -3.23
N ALA A 133 -6.70 11.02 -3.53
CA ALA A 133 -7.43 12.28 -3.55
C ALA A 133 -7.42 12.98 -2.18
N ALA A 134 -7.60 12.24 -1.09
CA ALA A 134 -7.49 12.77 0.27
C ALA A 134 -6.07 13.26 0.57
N ASP A 135 -5.04 12.52 0.16
CA ASP A 135 -3.63 12.90 0.33
C ASP A 135 -3.28 14.24 -0.33
N PHE A 136 -3.87 14.50 -1.51
CA PHE A 136 -3.64 15.73 -2.28
C PHE A 136 -4.48 16.92 -1.81
N HIS A 137 -5.75 16.71 -1.47
CA HIS A 137 -6.71 17.79 -1.26
C HIS A 137 -6.98 18.10 0.22
N THR A 138 -6.53 17.24 1.13
CA THR A 138 -6.77 17.43 2.56
C THR A 138 -5.48 17.27 3.36
N VAL A 139 -5.46 17.86 4.55
CA VAL A 139 -4.29 17.85 5.44
C VAL A 139 -4.71 17.31 6.79
N ILE A 140 -4.08 16.21 7.21
CA ILE A 140 -4.22 15.72 8.59
C ILE A 140 -3.43 16.66 9.51
N PRO A 141 -4.05 17.34 10.49
CA PRO A 141 -3.34 18.26 11.37
C PRO A 141 -2.29 17.54 12.22
N CYS A 142 -1.19 18.23 12.50
CA CYS A 142 -0.18 17.76 13.45
C CYS A 142 -0.81 17.66 14.85
N ALA A 143 -0.51 16.57 15.56
CA ALA A 143 -0.94 16.35 16.93
C ALA A 143 -0.07 17.08 17.95
N THR A 144 1.15 17.43 17.56
CA THR A 144 2.13 18.15 18.38
C THR A 144 2.65 19.38 17.64
N LYS A 145 3.36 20.26 18.37
CA LYS A 145 4.07 21.42 17.78
C LYS A 145 5.48 21.05 17.27
N SER A 146 5.77 19.75 17.11
CA SER A 146 7.08 19.29 16.66
C SER A 146 7.29 19.64 15.19
N SER A 147 8.39 20.32 14.88
CA SER A 147 8.79 20.62 13.49
C SER A 147 9.13 19.36 12.69
N ILE A 148 9.56 18.28 13.36
CA ILE A 148 9.75 16.95 12.74
C ILE A 148 8.39 16.39 12.28
N GLU A 149 7.32 16.62 13.05
CA GLU A 149 5.97 16.17 12.66
C GLU A 149 5.50 16.90 11.40
N ALA A 150 5.64 18.22 11.36
CA ALA A 150 5.32 19.03 10.19
C ALA A 150 6.11 18.59 8.95
N GLN A 151 7.40 18.24 9.12
CA GLN A 151 8.24 17.72 8.05
C GLN A 151 7.66 16.42 7.45
N PHE A 152 7.21 15.47 8.27
CA PHE A 152 6.57 14.24 7.79
C PHE A 152 5.17 14.47 7.22
N GLN A 153 4.40 15.44 7.75
CA GLN A 153 3.07 15.82 7.24
C GLN A 153 3.12 16.33 5.79
N ASP A 154 4.15 17.10 5.46
CA ASP A 154 4.38 17.60 4.10
C ASP A 154 4.88 16.48 3.16
N ALA A 155 5.71 15.58 3.67
CA ALA A 155 6.36 14.57 2.84
C ALA A 155 5.49 13.33 2.55
N TYR A 156 4.81 12.78 3.55
CA TYR A 156 4.20 11.43 3.51
C TYR A 156 2.72 11.43 3.16
N THR A 157 2.24 10.26 2.68
CA THR A 157 0.81 9.94 2.58
C THR A 157 0.15 9.98 3.95
N HIS A 158 -1.17 10.20 4.00
CA HIS A 158 -1.96 10.25 5.23
C HIS A 158 -1.82 8.98 6.06
N ALA A 159 -1.93 7.82 5.41
CA ALA A 159 -1.79 6.52 6.07
C ALA A 159 -0.43 6.42 6.78
N LYS A 160 0.66 6.77 6.09
CA LYS A 160 1.99 6.67 6.68
C LYS A 160 2.26 7.74 7.73
N PHE A 161 1.73 8.95 7.51
CA PHE A 161 1.82 10.03 8.48
C PHE A 161 1.12 9.67 9.80
N ARG A 162 -0.03 8.98 9.78
CA ARG A 162 -0.69 8.50 11.00
C ARG A 162 0.18 7.54 11.81
N GLU A 163 0.96 6.66 11.16
CA GLU A 163 1.93 5.80 11.86
C GLU A 163 3.03 6.63 12.53
N VAL A 164 3.54 7.68 11.86
CA VAL A 164 4.51 8.62 12.45
C VAL A 164 3.91 9.34 13.65
N GLN A 165 2.66 9.82 13.55
CA GLN A 165 1.97 10.45 14.67
C GLN A 165 1.82 9.48 15.86
N ALA A 166 1.56 8.20 15.62
CA ALA A 166 1.50 7.19 16.68
C ALA A 166 2.86 7.04 17.40
N GLN A 167 3.98 7.09 16.67
CA GLN A 167 5.32 7.09 17.28
C GLN A 167 5.60 8.38 18.05
N LEU A 168 5.22 9.55 17.52
CA LEU A 168 5.37 10.84 18.20
C LEU A 168 4.53 10.94 19.48
N ARG A 169 3.30 10.42 19.50
CA ARG A 169 2.48 10.35 20.72
C ARG A 169 3.08 9.36 21.73
N GLY A 170 3.49 8.18 21.26
CA GLY A 170 4.12 7.15 22.10
C GLY A 170 5.43 7.60 22.76
N LYS A 171 6.12 8.58 22.17
CA LYS A 171 7.29 9.23 22.77
C LYS A 171 7.00 9.82 24.15
N ALA A 172 5.77 10.25 24.44
CA ALA A 172 5.41 10.79 25.76
C ALA A 172 5.66 9.80 26.92
N ASN A 173 5.65 8.50 26.61
CA ASN A 173 5.91 7.43 27.57
C ASN A 173 7.41 7.05 27.64
N CYS A 174 8.28 7.78 26.95
CA CYS A 174 9.71 7.51 26.90
C CYS A 174 10.49 8.46 27.82
N ILE A 175 11.38 7.91 28.64
CA ILE A 175 12.32 8.64 29.47
C ILE A 175 13.72 8.45 28.91
N THR A 176 14.31 9.51 28.38
CA THR A 176 15.64 9.50 27.79
C THR A 176 16.71 9.84 28.83
N ARG A 177 17.79 9.05 28.90
CA ARG A 177 18.95 9.30 29.76
C ARG A 177 20.24 9.19 28.94
N LEU A 178 21.06 10.25 28.96
CA LEU A 178 22.40 10.20 28.39
C LEU A 178 23.27 9.27 29.22
N LYS A 179 23.98 8.35 28.57
CA LYS A 179 24.96 7.47 29.22
C LYS A 179 26.37 7.97 28.96
N ASN A 180 26.74 8.05 27.68
CA ASN A 180 28.08 8.37 27.24
C ASN A 180 27.98 9.39 26.11
N SER A 181 28.89 10.37 26.08
CA SER A 181 29.04 11.28 24.94
C SER A 181 30.52 11.52 24.69
N SER A 182 30.94 11.35 23.43
CA SER A 182 32.33 11.53 23.01
C SER A 182 32.39 11.95 21.54
N LEU A 183 33.10 13.04 21.23
CA LEU A 183 33.46 13.45 19.86
C LEU A 183 32.26 13.47 18.88
N GLY A 184 31.11 14.03 19.29
CA GLY A 184 29.90 14.13 18.45
C GLY A 184 29.09 12.83 18.33
N TYR A 185 29.45 11.80 19.08
CA TYR A 185 28.70 10.56 19.20
C TYR A 185 28.17 10.39 20.63
N SER A 186 26.87 10.25 20.77
CA SER A 186 26.17 10.13 22.05
C SER A 186 25.38 8.82 22.11
N VAL A 187 25.45 8.15 23.26
CA VAL A 187 24.72 6.91 23.55
C VAL A 187 23.71 7.18 24.67
N TYR A 188 22.47 6.82 24.40
CA TYR A 188 21.32 7.04 25.25
C TYR A 188 20.68 5.72 25.68
N GLU A 189 20.20 5.68 26.91
CA GLU A 189 19.23 4.68 27.38
C GLU A 189 17.86 5.34 27.41
N VAL A 190 16.92 4.80 26.65
CA VAL A 190 15.52 5.23 26.61
C VAL A 190 14.67 4.17 27.31
N GLY A 191 14.10 4.53 28.45
CA GLY A 191 13.10 3.70 29.14
C GLY A 191 11.71 4.01 28.62
N GLU A 192 11.07 3.06 27.94
CA GLU A 192 9.67 3.14 27.54
C GLU A 192 8.78 2.55 28.63
N GLN A 193 7.85 3.35 29.15
CA GLN A 193 6.86 2.91 30.11
C GLN A 193 5.80 2.05 29.43
N VAL A 194 5.68 0.79 29.87
CA VAL A 194 4.68 -0.17 29.37
C VAL A 194 3.51 -0.30 30.36
N SER A 195 3.80 -0.17 31.65
CA SER A 195 2.80 -0.08 32.72
C SER A 195 3.32 0.84 33.84
N SER A 196 2.54 1.03 34.90
CA SER A 196 2.94 1.86 36.05
C SER A 196 4.30 1.48 36.64
N SER A 197 4.69 0.19 36.55
CA SER A 197 5.91 -0.33 37.18
C SER A 197 6.92 -0.94 36.19
N ILE A 198 6.58 -1.09 34.91
CA ILE A 198 7.42 -1.79 33.91
C ILE A 198 7.96 -0.81 32.88
N PHE A 199 9.28 -0.77 32.75
CA PHE A 199 9.99 -0.03 31.73
C PHE A 199 10.82 -0.96 30.85
N ASN A 200 10.57 -0.93 29.55
CA ASN A 200 11.45 -1.56 28.56
C ASN A 200 12.58 -0.60 28.22
N LYS A 201 13.82 -1.10 28.21
CA LYS A 201 15.01 -0.27 27.99
C LYS A 201 15.53 -0.44 26.58
N PHE A 202 15.78 0.68 25.93
CA PHE A 202 16.31 0.75 24.58
C PHE A 202 17.57 1.57 24.50
N VAL A 203 18.62 1.02 23.87
CA VAL A 203 19.81 1.78 23.52
C VAL A 203 19.58 2.51 22.21
N VAL A 204 19.84 3.82 22.23
CA VAL A 204 19.76 4.69 21.07
C VAL A 204 21.09 5.42 20.94
N THR A 205 21.60 5.50 19.72
CA THR A 205 22.85 6.17 19.39
C THR A 205 22.54 7.36 18.49
N TYR A 206 23.23 8.47 18.73
CA TYR A 206 23.08 9.68 17.94
C TYR A 206 24.46 10.21 17.56
N ASN A 207 24.66 10.43 16.27
CA ASN A 207 25.83 11.06 15.69
C ASN A 207 25.42 12.46 15.22
N SER A 208 25.86 13.49 15.94
CA SER A 208 25.53 14.89 15.64
C SER A 208 26.19 15.38 14.34
N VAL A 209 27.38 14.87 14.01
CA VAL A 209 28.12 15.23 12.80
C VAL A 209 27.42 14.68 11.55
N ALA A 210 27.00 13.41 11.60
CA ALA A 210 26.30 12.77 10.48
C ALA A 210 24.78 13.02 10.47
N ALA A 211 24.25 13.72 11.49
CA ALA A 211 22.81 13.85 11.77
C ALA A 211 22.08 12.50 11.71
N GLU A 212 22.66 11.47 12.31
CA GLU A 212 22.20 10.09 12.26
C GLU A 212 21.77 9.60 13.64
N VAL A 213 20.56 9.06 13.75
CA VAL A 213 20.05 8.35 14.92
C VAL A 213 19.81 6.87 14.59
N LYS A 214 20.22 5.97 15.48
CA LYS A 214 19.95 4.53 15.38
C LYS A 214 19.42 4.01 16.71
N CYS A 215 18.33 3.25 16.66
CA CYS A 215 17.73 2.62 17.84
C CYS A 215 17.85 1.10 17.73
N GLN A 216 18.13 0.43 18.84
CA GLN A 216 18.18 -1.03 18.90
C GLN A 216 16.88 -1.74 18.48
N CYS A 217 15.74 -1.03 18.46
CA CYS A 217 14.45 -1.62 18.10
C CYS A 217 14.29 -1.84 16.59
N LEU A 218 15.18 -1.28 15.77
CA LEU A 218 15.25 -1.46 14.31
C LEU A 218 13.94 -1.14 13.56
N LEU A 219 13.09 -0.26 14.09
CA LEU A 219 11.80 0.05 13.47
C LEU A 219 11.98 0.79 12.14
N PHE A 220 13.02 1.61 12.03
CA PHE A 220 13.29 2.31 10.79
C PHE A 220 13.79 1.34 9.71
N GLU A 221 14.68 0.43 10.08
CA GLU A 221 15.25 -0.59 9.20
C GLU A 221 14.19 -1.59 8.73
N SER A 222 13.23 -1.93 9.59
CA SER A 222 12.16 -2.89 9.28
C SER A 222 10.92 -2.26 8.62
N ARG A 223 10.55 -1.02 8.98
CA ARG A 223 9.28 -0.39 8.54
C ARG A 223 9.43 1.01 7.91
N GLY A 224 10.65 1.55 7.88
CA GLY A 224 10.94 2.87 7.31
C GLY A 224 10.39 4.05 8.12
N ILE A 225 10.11 3.87 9.41
CA ILE A 225 9.62 4.93 10.31
C ILE A 225 10.52 5.02 11.54
N LEU A 226 10.89 6.25 11.93
CA LEU A 226 11.57 6.51 13.18
C LEU A 226 10.71 6.11 14.37
N CYS A 227 11.23 5.25 15.25
CA CYS A 227 10.54 4.85 16.46
C CYS A 227 10.44 5.99 17.47
N ARG A 228 9.48 5.86 18.39
CA ARG A 228 9.35 6.72 19.57
C ARG A 228 10.64 6.91 20.36
N HIS A 229 11.52 5.90 20.45
CA HIS A 229 12.79 6.02 21.18
C HIS A 229 13.78 6.93 20.47
N ALA A 230 13.94 6.77 19.15
CA ALA A 230 14.78 7.64 18.33
C ALA A 230 14.23 9.08 18.35
N LEU A 231 12.92 9.25 18.22
CA LEU A 231 12.25 10.55 18.32
C LEU A 231 12.44 11.18 19.71
N SER A 232 12.48 10.37 20.78
CA SER A 232 12.76 10.83 22.14
C SER A 232 14.16 11.41 22.26
N VAL A 233 15.17 10.74 21.69
CA VAL A 233 16.56 11.24 21.66
C VAL A 233 16.69 12.48 20.78
N LEU A 234 16.09 12.51 19.59
CA LEU A 234 16.12 13.68 18.71
C LEU A 234 15.54 14.93 19.40
N SER A 235 14.51 14.74 20.24
CA SER A 235 13.94 15.85 21.00
C SER A 235 14.81 16.26 22.20
N PHE A 236 15.50 15.31 22.83
CA PHE A 236 16.49 15.60 23.87
C PHE A 236 17.66 16.43 23.31
N GLU A 237 18.12 16.07 22.11
CA GLU A 237 19.17 16.77 21.34
C GLU A 237 18.66 18.06 20.64
N GLN A 238 17.38 18.42 20.84
CA GLN A 238 16.74 19.62 20.26
C GLN A 238 16.81 19.71 18.73
N VAL A 239 16.81 18.55 18.05
CA VAL A 239 16.82 18.47 16.59
C VAL A 239 15.46 18.93 16.05
N SER A 240 15.47 19.97 15.21
CA SER A 240 14.26 20.53 14.63
C SER A 240 13.84 19.86 13.31
N GLN A 241 14.77 19.29 12.56
CA GLN A 241 14.51 18.61 11.29
C GLN A 241 15.33 17.33 11.21
N VAL A 242 14.71 16.25 10.74
CA VAL A 242 15.44 15.01 10.49
C VAL A 242 16.16 15.07 9.15
N SER A 243 17.29 14.36 9.06
CA SER A 243 18.01 14.19 7.81
C SER A 243 17.09 13.56 6.73
N PRO A 244 17.20 13.98 5.46
CA PRO A 244 16.41 13.40 4.36
C PRO A 244 16.50 11.88 4.25
N ARG A 245 17.56 11.25 4.77
CA ARG A 245 17.70 9.78 4.84
C ARG A 245 16.55 9.08 5.56
N TYR A 246 15.86 9.78 6.47
CA TYR A 246 14.71 9.25 7.22
C TYR A 246 13.36 9.53 6.55
N ILE A 247 13.36 10.23 5.41
CA ILE A 247 12.18 10.54 4.59
C ILE A 247 12.28 9.70 3.32
N LEU A 248 11.60 8.56 3.31
CA LEU A 248 11.69 7.62 2.20
C LEU A 248 10.74 8.00 1.07
N GLU A 249 11.26 8.08 -0.17
CA GLU A 249 10.48 8.41 -1.36
C GLU A 249 9.29 7.46 -1.57
N ARG A 250 9.45 6.17 -1.27
CA ARG A 250 8.39 5.15 -1.39
C ARG A 250 7.08 5.56 -0.69
N TRP A 251 7.20 6.27 0.43
CA TRP A 251 6.05 6.69 1.25
C TRP A 251 5.59 8.11 0.96
N SER A 252 6.23 8.79 0.01
CA SER A 252 5.92 10.17 -0.28
C SER A 252 4.69 10.30 -1.16
N LYS A 253 3.79 11.23 -0.79
CA LYS A 253 2.66 11.64 -1.63
C LYS A 253 3.08 12.46 -2.86
N LYS A 254 4.35 12.87 -2.95
CA LYS A 254 4.88 13.70 -4.04
C LYS A 254 5.40 12.86 -5.22
N VAL A 255 5.51 11.54 -5.06
CA VAL A 255 6.01 10.63 -6.11
C VAL A 255 4.88 10.28 -7.08
N LYS A 256 5.14 10.49 -8.37
CA LYS A 256 4.24 10.04 -9.44
C LYS A 256 4.39 8.53 -9.65
N ARG A 257 3.38 7.78 -9.26
CA ARG A 257 3.33 6.33 -9.46
C ARG A 257 3.08 6.02 -10.94
N ARG A 258 4.01 5.35 -11.62
CA ARG A 258 3.89 5.09 -13.08
C ARG A 258 2.70 4.21 -13.46
N HIS A 259 2.25 3.34 -12.56
CA HIS A 259 1.11 2.45 -12.81
C HIS A 259 -0.23 3.18 -12.90
N THR A 260 -0.36 4.42 -12.39
CA THR A 260 -1.58 5.22 -12.57
C THR A 260 -1.79 5.70 -14.01
N HIS A 261 -0.83 5.43 -14.91
CA HIS A 261 -0.95 5.68 -16.35
C HIS A 261 -1.40 4.44 -17.14
N ILE A 262 -1.56 3.29 -16.49
CA ILE A 262 -2.02 2.04 -17.10
C ILE A 262 -3.53 1.95 -16.87
N LYS A 263 -4.30 1.82 -17.95
CA LYS A 263 -5.75 1.72 -17.87
C LYS A 263 -6.19 0.45 -17.18
N SER A 264 -7.15 0.59 -16.28
CA SER A 264 -7.88 -0.53 -15.67
C SER A 264 -9.29 -0.65 -16.25
N SER A 265 -9.87 -1.85 -16.23
CA SER A 265 -11.28 -2.08 -16.54
C SER A 265 -12.23 -1.35 -15.58
N HIS A 266 -11.74 -0.94 -14.40
CA HIS A 266 -12.51 -0.24 -13.37
C HIS A 266 -12.34 1.28 -13.36
N ASP A 267 -11.61 1.82 -14.33
CA ASP A 267 -11.59 3.25 -14.57
C ASP A 267 -13.00 3.69 -14.97
N GLU A 268 -13.80 4.11 -13.98
CA GLU A 268 -15.09 4.74 -14.21
C GLU A 268 -14.92 5.87 -15.23
N PRO A 269 -15.87 6.12 -16.16
CA PRO A 269 -15.75 7.18 -17.15
C PRO A 269 -15.86 8.59 -16.56
N LEU A 270 -15.52 8.77 -15.27
CA LEU A 270 -14.96 9.99 -14.71
C LEU A 270 -13.57 10.22 -15.32
N MET A 271 -13.56 10.41 -16.63
CA MET A 271 -12.39 10.81 -17.36
C MET A 271 -11.97 12.19 -16.88
N GLU A 272 -11.06 12.23 -15.92
CA GLU A 272 -10.36 13.44 -15.54
C GLU A 272 -9.86 14.12 -16.83
N PRO A 273 -10.10 15.42 -17.06
CA PRO A 273 -9.70 16.10 -18.31
C PRO A 273 -8.20 15.93 -18.63
N ARG A 274 -7.39 15.62 -17.62
CA ARG A 274 -5.99 15.26 -17.76
C ARG A 274 -5.78 13.86 -18.34
N SER A 275 -6.50 12.85 -17.86
CA SER A 275 -6.42 11.47 -18.35
C SER A 275 -6.83 11.37 -19.83
N LYS A 276 -7.92 12.04 -20.23
CA LYS A 276 -8.31 12.21 -21.65
C LYS A 276 -7.20 12.78 -22.52
N ARG A 277 -6.56 13.86 -22.05
CA ARG A 277 -5.46 14.50 -22.78
C ARG A 277 -4.25 13.58 -22.87
N PHE A 278 -3.95 12.84 -21.81
CA PHE A 278 -2.86 11.87 -21.79
C PHE A 278 -3.11 10.73 -22.78
N ASP A 279 -4.30 10.13 -22.75
CA ASP A 279 -4.68 9.05 -23.68
C ASP A 279 -4.61 9.48 -25.15
N GLN A 280 -5.12 10.68 -25.46
CA GLN A 280 -5.02 11.22 -26.82
C GLN A 280 -3.57 11.44 -27.26
N LEU A 281 -2.70 11.86 -26.34
CA LEU A 281 -1.28 12.03 -26.61
C LEU A 281 -0.59 10.67 -26.83
N VAL A 282 -0.87 9.67 -25.98
CA VAL A 282 -0.30 8.31 -26.13
C VAL A 282 -0.75 7.66 -27.42
N PHE A 283 -2.05 7.73 -27.74
CA PHE A 283 -2.57 7.19 -29.00
C PHE A 283 -1.93 7.84 -30.22
N ARG A 284 -1.77 9.17 -30.21
CA ARG A 284 -1.11 9.88 -31.32
C ARG A 284 0.40 9.61 -31.36
N SER A 285 1.06 9.44 -30.21
CA SER A 285 2.49 9.20 -30.17
C SER A 285 2.84 7.79 -30.63
N GLN A 286 1.99 6.79 -30.38
CA GLN A 286 2.21 5.41 -30.83
C GLN A 286 2.44 5.34 -32.35
N ASN A 287 1.56 5.94 -33.15
CA ASN A 287 1.69 5.92 -34.61
C ASN A 287 2.97 6.64 -35.10
N ILE A 288 3.36 7.72 -34.41
CA ILE A 288 4.56 8.48 -34.76
C ILE A 288 5.82 7.71 -34.37
N CYS A 289 5.83 7.05 -33.21
CA CYS A 289 6.93 6.22 -32.75
C CYS A 289 7.11 4.99 -33.64
N GLU A 290 6.01 4.35 -34.05
CA GLU A 290 6.04 3.23 -34.99
C GLU A 290 6.69 3.63 -36.31
N PHE A 291 6.23 4.71 -36.94
CA PHE A 291 6.82 5.24 -38.18
C PHE A 291 8.27 5.69 -38.01
N ALA A 292 8.59 6.41 -36.92
CA ALA A 292 9.95 6.91 -36.72
C ALA A 292 10.96 5.78 -36.43
N SER A 293 10.51 4.63 -35.91
CA SER A 293 11.37 3.48 -35.62
C SER A 293 11.88 2.75 -36.86
N GLU A 294 11.39 3.10 -38.05
CA GLU A 294 11.80 2.49 -39.31
C GLU A 294 13.21 2.92 -39.77
N SER A 295 13.74 4.04 -39.27
CA SER A 295 15.09 4.53 -39.62
C SER A 295 15.72 5.36 -38.51
N GLU A 296 17.06 5.30 -38.40
CA GLU A 296 17.82 6.11 -37.45
C GLU A 296 17.65 7.61 -37.71
N GLU A 297 17.60 8.03 -38.99
CA GLU A 297 17.38 9.42 -39.38
C GLU A 297 16.00 9.93 -38.92
N LEU A 298 14.95 9.13 -39.07
CA LEU A 298 13.59 9.47 -38.62
C LEU A 298 13.49 9.52 -37.10
N THR A 299 14.13 8.58 -36.41
CA THR A 299 14.23 8.57 -34.96
C THR A 299 14.95 9.82 -34.43
N ALA A 300 16.04 10.26 -35.08
CA ALA A 300 16.76 11.48 -34.72
C ALA A 300 15.95 12.77 -34.96
N ILE A 301 15.06 12.78 -35.96
CA ILE A 301 14.11 13.88 -36.18
C ILE A 301 13.08 13.92 -35.04
N LEU A 302 12.53 12.76 -34.66
CA LEU A 302 11.55 12.67 -33.58
C LEU A 302 12.13 13.09 -32.22
N HIS A 303 13.36 12.66 -31.90
CA HIS A 303 14.04 13.08 -30.67
C HIS A 303 14.20 14.60 -30.59
N ARG A 304 14.71 15.25 -31.64
CA ARG A 304 14.83 16.72 -31.68
C ARG A 304 13.47 17.41 -31.53
N ALA A 305 12.42 16.86 -32.13
CA ALA A 305 11.07 17.41 -32.00
C ALA A 305 10.56 17.30 -30.55
N TYR A 306 10.78 16.17 -29.87
CA TYR A 306 10.42 16.01 -28.47
C TYR A 306 11.19 16.97 -27.54
N ASP A 307 12.49 17.13 -27.74
CA ASP A 307 13.30 18.05 -26.94
C ASP A 307 12.80 19.50 -27.08
N ASN A 308 12.51 19.93 -28.31
CA ASN A 308 11.97 21.27 -28.59
C ASN A 308 10.60 21.49 -27.93
N VAL A 309 9.70 20.52 -28.05
CA VAL A 309 8.35 20.60 -27.45
C VAL A 309 8.43 20.62 -25.92
N MET A 310 9.32 19.82 -25.32
CA MET A 310 9.53 19.81 -23.87
C MET A 310 10.03 21.17 -23.36
N ALA A 311 11.02 21.76 -24.04
CA ALA A 311 11.53 23.09 -23.70
C ALA A 311 10.45 24.18 -23.76
N GLU A 312 9.57 24.13 -24.78
CA GLU A 312 8.45 25.05 -24.91
C GLU A 312 7.43 24.90 -23.77
N MET A 313 7.07 23.67 -23.43
CA MET A 313 6.14 23.38 -22.32
C MET A 313 6.67 23.83 -20.96
N GLU A 314 7.97 23.66 -20.72
CA GLU A 314 8.63 24.12 -19.49
C GLU A 314 8.66 25.66 -19.38
N SER A 315 8.95 26.35 -20.49
CA SER A 315 8.91 27.81 -20.58
C SER A 315 7.51 28.38 -20.27
N LEU A 316 6.46 27.76 -20.80
CA LEU A 316 5.07 28.15 -20.51
C LEU A 316 4.69 27.93 -19.04
N LYS A 317 5.19 26.85 -18.43
CA LYS A 317 4.96 26.55 -17.01
C LYS A 317 5.68 27.55 -16.10
N ALA A 318 6.88 27.99 -16.48
CA ALA A 318 7.63 29.02 -15.76
C ALA A 318 6.93 30.40 -15.84
N LYS A 319 6.44 30.79 -17.03
CA LYS A 319 5.71 32.06 -17.23
C LYS A 319 4.43 32.16 -16.38
N ARG A 320 3.67 31.06 -16.24
CA ARG A 320 2.46 31.01 -15.39
C ARG A 320 2.73 31.14 -13.90
N LYS A 321 3.90 30.70 -13.41
CA LYS A 321 4.29 30.88 -12.00
C LYS A 321 4.71 32.31 -11.66
N GLY A 322 5.19 33.08 -12.64
CA GLY A 322 5.58 34.48 -12.45
C GLY A 322 4.41 35.48 -12.48
N THR A 323 3.26 35.10 -13.04
CA THR A 323 2.08 35.97 -13.14
C THR A 323 1.16 35.91 -11.91
N SER A 324 1.22 34.85 -11.10
CA SER A 324 0.39 34.70 -9.88
C SER A 324 0.88 35.50 -8.66
N SER A 325 2.01 36.19 -8.77
CA SER A 325 2.63 36.98 -7.69
C SER A 325 2.44 38.50 -7.82
N LEU A 326 1.61 38.99 -8.77
CA LEU A 326 1.42 40.42 -9.06
C LEU A 326 -0.05 40.88 -9.05
N SER A 327 -0.93 40.21 -8.30
CA SER A 327 -2.27 40.73 -8.01
C SER A 327 -2.62 40.57 -6.54
N HIS A 328 -2.01 41.41 -5.70
CA HIS A 328 -2.56 41.77 -4.40
C HIS A 328 -2.36 43.28 -4.24
N GLU A 329 -3.30 44.04 -4.78
CA GLU A 329 -3.58 45.39 -4.30
C GLU A 329 -4.96 45.41 -3.66
N ASP A 330 -5.07 46.26 -2.64
CA ASP A 330 -5.97 46.22 -1.51
C ASP A 330 -7.48 46.23 -1.82
N GLY A 331 -8.22 45.41 -1.06
CA GLY A 331 -9.68 45.40 -1.03
C GLY A 331 -10.21 44.85 0.28
N ASN A 332 -10.51 45.75 1.22
CA ASN A 332 -11.01 45.51 2.57
C ASN A 332 -12.29 44.63 2.59
N PRO A 333 -12.34 43.47 3.28
CA PRO A 333 -13.47 42.56 3.21
C PRO A 333 -14.53 42.90 4.27
N LEU A 334 -15.28 43.97 4.08
CA LEU A 334 -16.45 44.26 4.93
C LEU A 334 -17.54 45.08 4.23
N THR A 335 -17.84 44.81 2.96
CA THR A 335 -19.00 45.41 2.28
C THR A 335 -19.75 44.51 1.29
N SER A 336 -19.29 43.29 0.97
CA SER A 336 -19.96 42.48 -0.08
C SER A 336 -21.01 41.47 0.39
N PHE A 337 -21.35 41.43 1.68
CA PHE A 337 -22.32 40.45 2.22
C PHE A 337 -23.75 40.98 2.45
N LYS A 338 -24.07 42.23 2.05
CA LYS A 338 -25.41 42.83 2.26
C LYS A 338 -26.27 43.02 1.01
N ALA A 339 -25.89 42.47 -0.14
CA ALA A 339 -26.66 42.61 -1.38
C ALA A 339 -27.10 41.26 -1.95
N ARG A 340 -27.78 40.41 -1.15
CA ARG A 340 -28.50 39.22 -1.62
C ARG A 340 -29.34 38.61 -0.49
N GLN A 341 -30.38 39.33 -0.08
CA GLN A 341 -31.65 38.79 0.44
C GLN A 341 -32.48 39.99 0.90
N GLY A 342 -33.43 40.40 0.06
CA GLY A 342 -34.55 41.21 0.52
C GLY A 342 -35.58 40.27 1.13
N PHE A 343 -35.85 40.42 2.42
CA PHE A 343 -37.15 40.17 3.05
C PHE A 343 -37.22 40.98 4.34
N GLU A 344 -38.44 41.30 4.73
CA GLU A 344 -38.89 42.50 5.40
C GLU A 344 -38.46 42.68 6.86
N GLN A 345 -38.54 43.94 7.26
CA GLN A 345 -38.21 44.49 8.55
C GLN A 345 -39.46 44.48 9.43
N GLU A 346 -39.57 43.54 10.35
CA GLU A 346 -40.50 43.65 11.48
C GLU A 346 -39.80 43.23 12.79
N ASP A 347 -39.69 44.22 13.66
CA ASP A 347 -39.67 44.22 15.12
C ASP A 347 -39.18 42.97 15.87
N ILE A 348 -38.18 43.18 16.73
CA ILE A 348 -38.37 43.09 18.19
C ILE A 348 -37.14 43.71 18.88
N GLN A 349 -37.41 44.85 19.50
CA GLN A 349 -36.71 45.38 20.66
C GLN A 349 -36.67 44.35 21.80
N LYS A 350 -35.62 44.46 22.63
CA LYS A 350 -35.62 44.28 24.09
C LYS A 350 -35.31 42.91 24.73
N ILE A 351 -34.32 43.02 25.62
CA ILE A 351 -34.10 42.35 26.92
C ILE A 351 -33.23 41.09 26.90
N GLY A 352 -32.15 41.15 27.70
CA GLY A 352 -31.46 40.00 28.26
C GLY A 352 -29.95 40.12 28.23
#